data_AF-A0A2T9XBF9-F1
#
_entry.id   AF-A0A2T9XBF9-F1
#
_cell.length_a   1.000
_cell.length_b   1.000
_cell.length_c   1.000
_cell.angle_alpha   90.00
_cell.angle_beta   90.00
_cell.angle_gamma   90.00
#
_symmetry.space_group_name_H-M   'P 1'
#
loop_
_entity.id
_entity.type
_entity.pdbx_description
1 polymer ?
#
loop_
_entity_poly.entity_id
_entity_poly.type
_entity_poly.pdbx_seq_one_letter_code
_entity_poly.pdbx_strand_id
1 'polypeptide(L)'
;MVQWNDDEVQCELRIFRETFPDEKMFRLYISDSSEISIESTLKYIKEIEQTPHKIGQYLGIVINLVPPFPEDLDKAMRLASKFEGIKVVIPFIESLFMLNGINVEIPEQVKYLGKEILKLNNKV
;
A
#
# COMPACT_ATOMS: atom_id res chain seq x y z
N MET A 1 -14.81 -9.69 -6.03
CA MET A 1 -13.59 -9.01 -5.57
C MET A 1 -12.69 -10.13 -5.07
N VAL A 2 -11.48 -10.24 -5.59
CA VAL A 2 -10.55 -11.30 -5.21
C VAL A 2 -10.09 -11.06 -3.76
N GLN A 3 -10.13 -12.09 -2.93
CA GLN A 3 -9.69 -12.09 -1.53
C GLN A 3 -8.29 -12.71 -1.41
N TRP A 4 -7.62 -12.47 -0.28
CA TRP A 4 -6.25 -12.96 -0.06
C TRP A 4 -6.17 -14.49 -0.01
N ASN A 5 -7.26 -15.16 0.36
CA ASN A 5 -7.38 -16.60 0.52
C ASN A 5 -8.01 -17.29 -0.70
N ASP A 6 -8.25 -16.56 -1.79
CA ASP A 6 -8.73 -17.15 -3.04
C ASP A 6 -7.65 -18.04 -3.66
N ASP A 7 -8.07 -19.12 -4.32
CA ASP A 7 -7.18 -20.16 -4.83
C ASP A 7 -6.16 -19.60 -5.85
N GLU A 8 -6.56 -18.66 -6.70
CA GLU A 8 -5.67 -18.01 -7.66
C GLU A 8 -4.52 -17.25 -6.96
N VAL A 9 -4.82 -16.52 -5.89
CA VAL A 9 -3.84 -15.74 -5.12
C VAL A 9 -2.87 -16.67 -4.42
N GLN A 10 -3.39 -17.75 -3.83
CA GLN A 10 -2.55 -18.74 -3.15
C GLN A 10 -1.67 -19.51 -4.14
N CYS A 11 -2.15 -19.78 -5.35
CA CYS A 11 -1.38 -20.42 -6.40
C CYS A 11 -0.21 -19.54 -6.87
N GLU A 12 -0.47 -18.27 -7.19
CA GLU A 12 0.57 -17.31 -7.60
C GLU A 12 1.63 -17.14 -6.50
N LEU A 13 1.20 -16.98 -5.25
CA LEU A 13 2.08 -16.82 -4.12
C LEU A 13 2.94 -18.07 -3.87
N ARG A 14 2.37 -19.27 -4.04
CA ARG A 14 3.13 -20.52 -3.95
C ARG A 14 4.22 -20.58 -5.03
N ILE A 15 3.87 -20.33 -6.30
CA ILE A 15 4.82 -20.37 -7.41
C ILE A 15 5.95 -19.34 -7.19
N PHE A 16 5.61 -18.13 -6.74
CA PHE A 16 6.61 -17.11 -6.41
C PHE A 16 7.60 -17.61 -5.35
N ARG A 17 7.10 -18.19 -4.26
CA ARG A 17 7.95 -18.68 -3.15
C ARG A 17 8.78 -19.91 -3.52
N GLU A 18 8.28 -20.76 -4.40
CA GLU A 18 9.05 -21.90 -4.93
C GLU A 18 10.18 -21.42 -5.85
N THR A 19 9.94 -20.34 -6.61
CA THR A 19 10.93 -19.76 -7.54
C THR A 19 11.96 -18.90 -6.80
N PHE A 20 11.55 -18.18 -5.76
CA PHE A 20 12.38 -17.23 -5.00
C PHE A 20 12.28 -17.51 -3.48
N PRO A 21 12.87 -18.61 -2.99
CA PRO A 21 12.68 -19.08 -1.62
C PRO A 21 13.27 -18.15 -0.55
N ASP A 22 14.34 -17.43 -0.89
CA ASP A 22 15.09 -16.57 0.04
C ASP A 22 14.71 -15.09 -0.04
N GLU A 23 13.76 -14.73 -0.91
CA GLU A 23 13.36 -13.33 -1.08
C GLU A 23 12.56 -12.80 0.11
N LYS A 24 12.94 -11.61 0.58
CA LYS A 24 12.22 -10.94 1.65
C LYS A 24 10.92 -10.38 1.11
N MET A 25 9.81 -10.88 1.63
CA MET A 25 8.49 -10.39 1.25
C MET A 25 8.03 -9.27 2.17
N PHE A 26 7.47 -8.24 1.57
CA PHE A 26 6.95 -7.06 2.25
C PHE A 26 5.53 -6.76 1.78
N ARG A 27 4.69 -6.22 2.65
CA ARG A 27 3.29 -5.85 2.36
C ARG A 27 3.09 -4.36 2.55
N LEU A 28 2.66 -3.71 1.48
CA LEU A 28 2.15 -2.35 1.49
C LEU A 28 0.66 -2.40 1.14
N TYR A 29 -0.18 -1.79 1.97
CA TYR A 29 -1.61 -1.76 1.73
C TYR A 29 -1.97 -0.44 1.04
N ILE A 30 -3.00 -0.46 0.20
CA ILE A 30 -3.46 0.71 -0.55
C ILE A 30 -4.95 0.85 -0.34
N SER A 31 -5.40 2.07 -0.04
CA SER A 31 -6.82 2.43 0.08
C SER A 31 -7.10 3.73 -0.67
N ASP A 32 -8.35 3.99 -1.01
CA ASP A 32 -8.79 5.33 -1.41
C ASP A 32 -9.06 6.21 -0.17
N SER A 33 -9.40 7.49 -0.37
CA SER A 33 -9.64 8.44 0.72
C SER A 33 -11.01 8.31 1.40
N SER A 34 -11.87 7.40 0.98
CA SER A 34 -13.18 7.21 1.61
C SER A 34 -13.03 6.53 2.97
N GLU A 35 -13.82 6.98 3.95
CA GLU A 35 -13.77 6.41 5.30
C GLU A 35 -14.10 4.91 5.29
N ILE A 36 -15.06 4.49 4.46
CA ILE A 36 -15.49 3.09 4.33
C ILE A 36 -14.34 2.22 3.81
N SER A 37 -13.62 2.66 2.77
CA SER A 37 -12.46 1.93 2.24
C SER A 37 -11.34 1.86 3.26
N ILE A 38 -11.08 2.94 3.99
CA ILE A 38 -10.04 3.00 5.02
C ILE A 38 -10.36 2.05 6.18
N GLU A 39 -11.60 2.03 6.66
CA GLU A 39 -12.04 1.11 7.72
C GLU A 39 -11.98 -0.35 7.28
N SER A 40 -12.41 -0.62 6.04
CA SER A 40 -12.32 -1.96 5.45
C SER A 40 -10.87 -2.42 5.33
N THR A 41 -9.97 -1.52 4.92
CA THR A 41 -8.52 -1.79 4.83
C THR A 41 -7.93 -2.06 6.20
N LEU A 42 -8.32 -1.29 7.23
CA LEU A 42 -7.87 -1.51 8.60
C LEU A 42 -8.33 -2.87 9.15
N LYS A 43 -9.56 -3.28 8.85
CA LYS A 43 -10.07 -4.61 9.20
C LYS A 43 -9.29 -5.71 8.48
N TYR A 44 -9.07 -5.57 7.18
CA TYR A 44 -8.32 -6.51 6.36
C TYR A 44 -6.87 -6.68 6.85
N ILE A 45 -6.18 -5.57 7.17
CA ILE A 45 -4.84 -5.61 7.77
C ILE A 45 -4.86 -6.37 9.08
N LYS A 46 -5.84 -6.13 9.97
CA LYS A 46 -5.93 -6.85 11.25
C LYS A 46 -6.08 -8.36 11.03
N GLU A 47 -6.92 -8.78 10.08
CA GLU A 47 -7.14 -10.19 9.78
C GLU A 47 -5.86 -10.88 9.26
N ILE A 48 -5.15 -10.24 8.31
CA ILE A 48 -3.91 -10.81 7.76
C ILE A 48 -2.78 -10.76 8.79
N GLU A 49 -2.58 -9.63 9.47
CA GLU A 49 -1.45 -9.42 10.37
C GLU A 49 -1.56 -10.25 11.67
N GLN A 50 -2.74 -10.75 12.01
CA GLN A 50 -2.95 -11.68 13.13
C GLN A 50 -2.89 -13.15 12.71
N THR A 51 -2.77 -13.46 11.42
CA THR A 51 -2.71 -14.84 10.93
C THR A 51 -1.36 -15.50 11.29
N PRO A 52 -1.34 -16.68 11.94
CA PRO A 52 -0.13 -17.34 12.44
C PRO A 52 0.96 -17.66 11.41
N HIS A 53 0.64 -17.59 10.11
CA HIS A 53 1.54 -17.89 8.99
C HIS A 53 1.52 -16.80 7.91
N LYS A 54 1.26 -15.55 8.29
CA LYS A 54 1.27 -14.42 7.35
C LYS A 54 2.59 -14.33 6.58
N ILE A 55 2.49 -14.08 5.28
CA ILE A 55 3.63 -14.17 4.35
C ILE A 55 4.19 -12.78 4.07
N GLY A 56 5.34 -12.46 4.68
CA GLY A 56 6.04 -11.18 4.56
C GLY A 56 5.86 -10.25 5.76
N GLN A 57 6.45 -9.06 5.68
CA GLN A 57 6.42 -8.05 6.74
C GLN A 57 5.55 -6.85 6.34
N TYR A 58 4.69 -6.41 7.26
CA TYR A 58 3.93 -5.16 7.10
C TYR A 58 4.86 -3.95 7.01
N LEU A 59 4.68 -3.13 5.96
CA LEU A 59 5.41 -1.88 5.77
C LEU A 59 4.59 -0.65 6.13
N GLY A 60 3.31 -0.62 5.78
CA GLY A 60 2.55 0.62 5.87
C GLY A 60 1.30 0.67 4.99
N ILE A 61 0.77 1.88 4.89
CA ILE A 61 -0.44 2.23 4.14
C ILE A 61 -0.15 3.37 3.15
N VAL A 62 -0.77 3.27 1.98
CA VAL A 62 -0.91 4.37 1.03
C VAL A 62 -2.40 4.69 0.91
N ILE A 63 -2.77 5.94 1.18
CA ILE A 63 -4.09 6.47 0.85
C ILE A 63 -3.95 7.22 -0.47
N ASN A 64 -4.49 6.64 -1.54
CA ASN A 64 -4.36 7.12 -2.91
C ASN A 64 -5.62 7.85 -3.38
N LEU A 65 -5.49 8.62 -4.46
CA LEU A 65 -6.60 9.34 -5.11
C LEU A 65 -7.33 10.33 -4.18
N VAL A 66 -6.62 10.93 -3.22
CA VAL A 66 -7.23 11.89 -2.30
C VAL A 66 -7.56 13.18 -3.05
N PRO A 67 -8.78 13.73 -2.97
CA PRO A 67 -9.07 15.01 -3.60
C PRO A 67 -8.00 16.06 -3.24
N PRO A 68 -7.50 16.86 -4.21
CA PRO A 68 -6.35 17.74 -4.00
C PRO A 68 -6.74 19.03 -3.28
N PHE A 69 -7.70 18.97 -2.36
CA PHE A 69 -8.11 20.07 -1.50
C PHE A 69 -7.44 19.92 -0.12
N PRO A 70 -6.98 21.02 0.50
CA PRO A 70 -6.28 20.94 1.79
C PRO A 70 -7.04 20.17 2.87
N GLU A 71 -8.35 20.36 2.97
CA GLU A 71 -9.19 19.71 3.99
C GLU A 71 -9.25 18.18 3.82
N ASP A 72 -9.31 17.70 2.57
CA ASP A 72 -9.32 16.28 2.23
C ASP A 72 -7.95 15.63 2.49
N LEU A 73 -6.87 16.34 2.17
CA LEU A 73 -5.51 15.88 2.46
C LEU A 73 -5.26 15.79 3.96
N ASP A 74 -5.65 16.81 4.73
CA ASP A 74 -5.56 16.80 6.19
C ASP A 74 -6.38 15.67 6.80
N LYS A 75 -7.60 15.44 6.28
CA LYS A 75 -8.46 14.34 6.69
C LYS A 75 -7.80 12.99 6.40
N ALA A 76 -7.27 12.79 5.20
CA ALA A 76 -6.57 11.57 4.83
C ALA A 76 -5.32 11.35 5.69
N MET A 77 -4.54 12.39 6.00
CA MET A 77 -3.39 12.29 6.90
C MET A 77 -3.80 11.89 8.33
N ARG A 78 -4.89 12.47 8.85
CA ARG A 78 -5.46 12.06 10.15
C ARG A 78 -5.91 10.60 10.12
N LEU A 79 -6.53 10.14 9.05
CA LEU A 79 -6.94 8.74 8.92
C LEU A 79 -5.74 7.80 8.78
N ALA A 80 -4.72 8.17 7.99
CA ALA A 80 -3.47 7.43 7.85
C ALA A 80 -2.73 7.27 9.20
N SER A 81 -2.89 8.23 10.12
CA SER A 81 -2.29 8.17 11.45
C SER A 81 -2.72 6.93 12.27
N LYS A 82 -3.90 6.36 11.97
CA LYS A 82 -4.44 5.14 12.60
C LYS A 82 -3.64 3.86 12.25
N PHE A 83 -2.80 3.92 11.22
CA PHE A 83 -1.98 2.79 10.77
C PHE A 83 -0.56 2.88 11.34
N GLU A 84 0.09 1.74 11.51
CA GLU A 84 1.52 1.68 11.85
C GLU A 84 2.39 1.74 10.59
N GLY A 85 3.71 1.87 10.75
CA GLY A 85 4.66 1.84 9.63
C GLY A 85 4.67 3.12 8.78
N ILE A 86 5.02 2.96 7.50
CA ILE A 86 5.08 4.02 6.49
C ILE A 86 3.66 4.50 6.17
N LYS A 87 3.47 5.81 6.10
CA LYS A 87 2.17 6.43 5.84
C LYS A 87 2.34 7.42 4.70
N VAL A 88 1.63 7.18 3.60
CA VAL A 88 1.70 8.05 2.42
C VAL A 88 0.30 8.43 2.00
N VAL A 89 0.07 9.72 1.78
CA VAL A 89 -1.17 10.25 1.22
C VAL A 89 -0.83 10.82 -0.14
N ILE A 90 -1.39 10.22 -1.19
CA ILE A 90 -1.16 10.63 -2.57
C ILE A 90 -2.42 11.36 -3.06
N PRO A 91 -2.33 12.66 -3.41
CA PRO A 91 -3.45 13.37 -3.98
C PRO A 91 -3.85 12.77 -5.34
N PHE A 92 -5.07 13.04 -5.78
CA PHE A 92 -5.48 12.82 -7.15
C PHE A 92 -4.64 13.69 -8.06
N ILE A 93 -3.93 13.05 -8.99
CA ILE A 93 -3.04 13.69 -9.95
C ILE A 93 -3.63 13.42 -11.33
N GLU A 94 -4.25 14.45 -11.89
CA GLU A 94 -4.98 14.33 -13.17
C GLU A 94 -4.11 13.82 -14.31
N SER A 95 -2.84 14.23 -14.36
CA SER A 95 -1.89 13.78 -15.39
C SER A 95 -1.59 12.28 -15.35
N LEU A 96 -1.66 11.66 -14.17
CA LEU A 96 -1.54 10.20 -14.02
C LEU A 96 -2.84 9.47 -14.37
N PHE A 97 -3.98 10.13 -14.20
CA PHE A 97 -5.28 9.55 -14.52
C PHE A 97 -5.55 9.57 -16.03
N MET A 98 -5.19 10.69 -16.68
CA MET A 98 -5.42 10.94 -18.11
C MET A 98 -4.28 10.40 -19.00
N LEU A 99 -3.62 9.31 -18.57
CA LEU A 99 -2.44 8.73 -19.22
C LEU A 99 -2.65 8.53 -20.73
N ASN A 100 -2.17 9.51 -21.52
CA ASN A 100 -2.10 9.44 -22.99
C ASN A 100 -0.66 9.16 -23.48
N GLY A 101 0.29 8.91 -22.58
CA GLY A 101 1.69 8.69 -22.91
C GLY A 101 2.54 8.13 -21.76
N ILE A 102 3.78 7.74 -22.07
CA ILE A 102 4.68 6.99 -21.16
C ILE A 102 5.53 7.93 -20.26
N ASN A 103 5.63 9.22 -20.60
CA ASN A 103 6.42 10.21 -19.87
C ASN A 103 5.58 10.93 -18.81
N VAL A 104 5.27 10.26 -17.70
CA VAL A 104 4.67 10.93 -16.52
C VAL A 104 5.70 11.06 -15.41
N GLU A 105 5.76 12.24 -14.82
CA GLU A 105 6.61 12.48 -13.67
C GLU A 105 6.12 11.66 -12.47
N ILE A 106 7.05 10.94 -11.82
CA ILE A 106 6.76 10.18 -10.62
C ILE A 106 6.42 11.17 -9.48
N PRO A 107 5.27 11.05 -8.81
CA PRO A 107 4.90 11.95 -7.72
C PRO A 107 5.92 11.93 -6.57
N GLU A 108 6.13 13.07 -5.93
CA GLU A 108 7.05 13.19 -4.77
C GLU A 108 6.70 12.23 -3.63
N GLN A 109 5.41 11.93 -3.45
CA GLN A 109 4.93 10.97 -2.46
C GLN A 109 5.40 9.54 -2.76
N VAL A 110 5.47 9.16 -4.04
CA VAL A 110 6.01 7.85 -4.47
C VAL A 110 7.53 7.83 -4.32
N LYS A 111 8.22 8.94 -4.64
CA LYS A 111 9.66 9.08 -4.38
C LYS A 111 9.97 8.98 -2.88
N TYR A 112 9.15 9.59 -2.03
CA TYR A 112 9.25 9.49 -0.57
C TYR A 112 9.04 8.06 -0.09
N LEU A 113 8.00 7.37 -0.56
CA LEU A 113 7.75 5.96 -0.26
C LEU A 113 8.98 5.09 -0.59
N GLY A 114 9.55 5.26 -1.78
CA GLY A 114 10.76 4.55 -2.20
C GLY A 114 11.94 4.79 -1.26
N LYS A 115 12.17 6.04 -0.84
CA LYS A 115 13.22 6.39 0.13
C LYS A 115 13.00 5.72 1.49
N GLU A 116 11.76 5.68 1.99
CA GLU A 116 11.45 5.03 3.27
C GLU A 116 11.65 3.51 3.19
N ILE A 117 11.25 2.87 2.09
CA ILE A 117 11.49 1.44 1.86
C ILE A 117 12.98 1.12 1.82
N LEU A 118 13.80 1.93 1.12
CA LEU A 118 15.26 1.74 1.06
C LEU A 118 15.92 1.81 2.44
N LYS A 119 15.45 2.70 3.33
CA LYS A 119 15.96 2.79 4.71
C LYS A 119 15.71 1.52 5.51
N LEU A 120 14.60 0.82 5.25
CA LEU A 120 14.29 -0.45 5.92
C LEU A 120 15.20 -1.57 5.43
N ASN A 121 15.52 -1.60 4.14
CA ASN A 121 16.40 -2.62 3.57
C ASN A 121 17.86 -2.49 4.05
N ASN A 122 18.31 -1.27 4.35
CA ASN A 122 19.67 -0.99 4.84
C ASN A 122 19.85 -1.16 6.36
N LYS A 123 18.78 -1.46 7.11
CA LYS A 123 18.81 -1.65 8.58
C LYS A 123 18.82 -3.13 9.01
N VAL A 124 18.87 -4.06 8.04
CA VAL A 124 18.87 -5.51 8.27
C VAL A 124 20.15 -6.12 7.73
#